data_AF-A0A6J1NZ81-F1
#
_entry.id   AF-A0A6J1NZ81-F1
#
_cell.length_a   1.000
_cell.length_b   1.000
_cell.length_c   1.000
_cell.angle_alpha   90.00
_cell.angle_beta   90.00
_cell.angle_gamma   90.00
#
_symmetry.space_group_name_H-M   'P 1'
#
loop_
_entity.id
_entity.type
_entity.pdbx_description
1 polymer ?
#
loop_
_entity_poly.entity_id
_entity_poly.type
_entity_poly.pdbx_seq_one_letter_code
_entity_poly.pdbx_strand_id
1 'polypeptide(L)'
;MRLTILITVLLVTLYNVKGDHLVLGNIGVRTSLAHEKIVTYNPFPFLKRVKTYFYSDPRNRPIVGIQVIDMLHSKASVNITAGGLGQPFVNLRMKSERGSGLNYSVGIYVNPDYQ
;
A
#
# COMPACT_ATOMS: atom_id res chain seq x y z
N MET A 1 35.13 19.04 16.21
CA MET A 1 33.99 18.64 17.06
C MET A 1 32.63 19.15 16.57
N ARG A 2 32.43 20.45 16.29
CA ARG A 2 31.12 20.95 15.81
C ARG A 2 30.73 20.43 14.40
N LEU A 3 31.68 20.39 13.46
CA LEU A 3 31.44 19.86 12.10
C LEU A 3 31.17 18.35 12.08
N THR A 4 31.91 17.60 12.89
CA THR A 4 31.77 16.13 12.98
C THR A 4 30.40 15.73 13.54
N ILE A 5 29.86 16.49 14.50
CA ILE A 5 28.51 16.27 15.05
C ILE A 5 27.43 16.58 14.00
N LEU A 6 27.63 17.62 13.17
CA LEU A 6 26.66 17.99 12.15
C LEU A 6 26.60 16.97 11.02
N ILE A 7 27.76 16.41 10.62
CA ILE A 7 27.86 15.34 9.62
C ILE A 7 27.22 14.04 10.14
N THR A 8 27.44 13.67 11.41
CA THR A 8 26.84 12.45 11.97
C THR A 8 25.32 12.57 12.11
N VAL A 9 24.80 13.72 12.53
CA VAL A 9 23.33 13.97 12.55
C VAL A 9 22.74 13.88 11.15
N LEU A 10 23.39 14.45 10.14
CA LEU A 10 22.92 14.38 8.75
C LEU A 10 22.87 12.93 8.25
N LEU A 11 23.93 12.14 8.48
CA LEU A 11 24.00 10.73 8.07
C LEU A 11 22.92 9.87 8.71
N VAL A 12 22.62 10.07 10.01
CA VAL A 12 21.56 9.32 10.72
C VAL A 12 20.17 9.63 10.16
N THR A 13 19.91 10.89 9.76
CA THR A 13 18.61 11.26 9.17
C THR A 13 18.38 10.65 7.79
N LEU A 14 19.43 10.41 7.01
CA LEU A 14 19.35 9.80 5.68
C LEU A 14 19.04 8.29 5.75
N TYR A 15 19.38 7.62 6.84
CA TYR A 15 19.26 6.15 6.96
C TYR A 15 17.85 5.68 7.32
N ASN A 16 16.94 6.57 7.72
CA ASN A 16 15.58 6.20 8.09
C ASN A 16 14.69 6.13 6.86
N VAL A 17 14.81 5.07 6.06
CA VAL A 17 13.83 4.69 5.04
C VAL A 17 13.08 3.46 5.57
N LYS A 18 11.77 3.60 5.79
CA LYS A 18 10.89 2.50 6.21
C LYS A 18 9.79 2.40 5.15
N GLY A 19 9.66 1.22 4.55
CA GLY A 19 8.56 0.88 3.64
C GLY A 19 7.45 0.19 4.43
N ASP A 20 6.25 0.75 4.41
CA ASP A 20 5.09 0.10 5.05
C ASP A 20 4.34 -0.74 4.01
N HIS A 21 4.41 -2.07 4.16
CA HIS A 21 3.57 -3.01 3.42
C HIS A 21 2.31 -3.31 4.22
N LEU A 22 1.15 -3.37 3.56
CA LEU A 22 -0.11 -3.77 4.18
C LEU A 22 -0.54 -5.12 3.63
N VAL A 23 -0.55 -6.14 4.47
CA VAL A 23 -1.08 -7.47 4.14
C VAL A 23 -2.12 -7.83 5.16
N LEU A 24 -3.34 -8.12 4.70
CA LEU A 24 -4.49 -8.42 5.53
C LEU A 24 -5.17 -9.68 5.00
N GLY A 25 -5.58 -10.57 5.91
CA GLY A 25 -6.35 -11.76 5.57
C GLY A 25 -5.49 -12.91 5.02
N ASN A 26 -6.13 -13.85 4.33
CA ASN A 26 -5.47 -15.00 3.72
C ASN A 26 -5.16 -14.68 2.24
N ILE A 27 -3.87 -14.66 1.91
CA ILE A 27 -3.34 -14.44 0.55
C ILE A 27 -2.63 -15.70 0.01
N GLY A 28 -2.73 -16.82 0.73
CA GLY A 28 -2.02 -18.05 0.46
C GLY A 28 -2.95 -19.15 -0.01
N VAL A 29 -3.06 -20.21 0.78
CA VAL A 29 -3.67 -21.48 0.37
C VAL A 29 -5.17 -21.32 0.12
N ARG A 30 -5.63 -21.85 -1.03
CA ARG A 30 -7.03 -21.84 -1.49
C ARG A 30 -7.62 -20.43 -1.66
N THR A 31 -6.82 -19.50 -2.20
CA THR A 31 -7.29 -18.18 -2.60
C THR A 31 -6.97 -17.93 -4.07
N SER A 32 -7.79 -17.13 -4.75
CA SER A 32 -7.57 -16.72 -6.14
C SER A 32 -7.35 -15.22 -6.20
N LEU A 33 -6.33 -14.79 -6.96
CA LEU A 33 -6.09 -13.38 -7.25
C LEU A 33 -7.20 -12.89 -8.19
N ALA A 34 -8.17 -12.16 -7.64
CA ALA A 34 -9.30 -11.64 -8.40
C ALA A 34 -8.90 -10.40 -9.21
N HIS A 35 -8.04 -9.56 -8.61
CA HIS A 35 -7.65 -8.30 -9.20
C HIS A 35 -6.28 -7.86 -8.73
N GLU A 36 -5.48 -7.40 -9.68
CA GLU A 36 -4.20 -6.77 -9.42
C GLU A 36 -4.17 -5.40 -10.10
N LYS A 37 -3.81 -4.37 -9.35
CA LYS A 37 -3.67 -3.02 -9.88
C LYS A 37 -2.45 -2.31 -9.32
N ILE A 38 -1.63 -1.80 -10.22
CA ILE A 38 -0.55 -0.89 -9.87
C ILE A 38 -1.12 0.54 -9.79
N VAL A 39 -0.96 1.15 -8.62
CA VAL A 39 -1.38 2.53 -8.34
C VAL A 39 -0.13 3.40 -8.28
N THR A 40 0.16 4.10 -9.36
CA THR A 40 1.25 5.07 -9.43
C THR A 40 0.78 6.52 -9.27
N TYR A 41 1.69 7.36 -8.76
CA TYR A 41 1.57 8.81 -8.76
C TYR A 41 2.95 9.47 -8.81
N ASN A 42 3.07 10.55 -9.58
CA ASN A 42 4.33 11.26 -9.71
C ASN A 42 4.67 12.03 -8.42
N PRO A 43 5.97 12.12 -8.08
CA PRO A 43 6.42 12.91 -6.94
C PRO A 43 6.05 14.39 -7.13
N PHE A 44 5.72 15.06 -6.03
CA PHE A 44 5.56 16.51 -6.00
C PHE A 44 6.37 17.11 -4.85
N PRO A 45 7.25 18.09 -5.10
CA PRO A 45 8.07 18.70 -4.06
C PRO A 45 7.24 19.23 -2.90
N PHE A 46 7.64 18.92 -1.67
CA PHE A 46 7.08 19.45 -0.43
C PHE A 46 5.61 19.12 -0.09
N LEU A 47 4.88 18.41 -0.96
CA LEU A 47 3.50 18.00 -0.71
C LEU A 47 3.39 16.48 -0.56
N LYS A 48 2.43 16.05 0.26
CA LYS A 48 1.98 14.65 0.31
C LYS A 48 0.79 14.50 -0.61
N ARG A 49 0.74 13.42 -1.37
CA ARG A 49 -0.39 13.09 -2.23
C ARG A 49 -1.21 11.97 -1.59
N VAL A 50 -2.53 12.04 -1.76
CA VAL A 50 -3.45 11.03 -1.27
C VAL A 50 -4.22 10.53 -2.49
N LYS A 51 -4.24 9.21 -2.67
CA LYS A 51 -4.99 8.55 -3.74
C LYS A 51 -5.91 7.51 -3.11
N THR A 52 -7.17 7.57 -3.51
CA THR A 52 -8.16 6.57 -3.14
C THR A 52 -8.32 5.57 -4.28
N TYR A 53 -8.41 4.30 -3.93
CA TYR A 53 -8.65 3.22 -4.86
C TYR A 53 -9.83 2.39 -4.36
N PHE A 54 -10.87 2.36 -5.18
CA PHE A 54 -12.08 1.59 -4.90
C PHE A 54 -12.10 0.35 -5.77
N TYR A 55 -12.39 -0.79 -5.14
CA TYR A 55 -12.61 -2.05 -5.83
C TYR A 55 -13.92 -2.68 -5.33
N SER A 56 -14.65 -3.28 -6.26
CA SER A 56 -15.83 -4.10 -6.00
C SER A 56 -15.75 -5.35 -6.86
N ASP A 57 -15.96 -6.52 -6.27
CA ASP A 57 -16.02 -7.78 -7.02
C ASP A 57 -17.34 -7.82 -7.83
N PRO A 58 -17.29 -8.08 -9.14
CA PRO A 58 -18.50 -8.11 -9.98
C PRO A 58 -19.41 -9.31 -9.68
N ARG A 59 -18.88 -10.36 -9.05
CA ARG A 59 -19.64 -11.56 -8.65
C ARG A 59 -20.09 -11.49 -7.19
N ASN A 60 -19.89 -10.35 -6.53
CA ASN A 60 -20.25 -10.11 -5.14
C ASN A 60 -19.63 -11.14 -4.16
N ARG A 61 -18.46 -11.69 -4.49
CA ARG A 61 -17.76 -12.66 -3.64
C ARG A 61 -17.03 -11.93 -2.51
N PRO A 62 -16.98 -12.51 -1.30
CA PRO A 62 -16.27 -11.90 -0.18
C PRO A 62 -14.77 -11.88 -0.45
N ILE A 63 -14.14 -10.74 -0.16
CA ILE A 63 -12.69 -10.58 -0.21
C ILE A 63 -12.07 -11.32 0.97
N VAL A 64 -11.07 -12.15 0.69
CA VAL A 64 -10.42 -13.04 1.66
C VAL A 64 -9.04 -12.54 2.04
N GLY A 65 -8.39 -11.82 1.13
CA GLY A 65 -7.07 -11.24 1.34
C GLY A 65 -6.89 -9.94 0.57
N ILE A 66 -6.14 -9.03 1.17
CA ILE A 66 -5.75 -7.76 0.56
C ILE A 66 -4.25 -7.61 0.78
N GLN A 67 -3.52 -7.47 -0.31
CA GLN A 67 -2.09 -7.22 -0.32
C GLN A 67 -1.84 -5.87 -0.96
N VAL A 68 -1.13 -4.99 -0.26
CA VAL A 68 -0.68 -3.71 -0.79
C VAL A 68 0.80 -3.56 -0.51
N ILE A 69 1.60 -3.69 -1.55
CA ILE A 69 3.06 -3.66 -1.47
C ILE A 69 3.55 -2.32 -2.01
N ASP A 70 4.26 -1.55 -1.18
CA ASP A 70 5.01 -0.39 -1.66
C ASP A 70 6.23 -0.86 -2.47
N MET A 71 6.24 -0.54 -3.77
CA MET A 71 7.37 -0.87 -4.65
C MET A 71 8.52 0.15 -4.55
N LEU A 72 8.26 1.33 -4.00
CA LEU A 72 9.28 2.38 -3.80
C LEU A 72 9.96 2.30 -2.43
N HIS A 73 9.55 1.38 -1.56
CA HIS A 73 10.05 1.23 -0.20
C HIS A 73 10.07 2.57 0.58
N SER A 74 9.03 3.38 0.37
CA SER A 74 8.90 4.73 0.92
C SER A 74 8.09 4.73 2.21
N LYS A 75 8.11 5.82 2.99
CA LYS A 75 7.23 5.98 4.17
C LYS A 75 5.79 6.33 3.79
N ALA A 76 5.34 5.85 2.63
CA ALA A 76 3.96 5.97 2.23
C ALA A 76 3.11 5.03 3.09
N SER A 77 1.88 5.43 3.42
CA SER A 77 0.98 4.65 4.26
C SER A 77 -0.31 4.30 3.53
N VAL A 78 -0.88 3.14 3.88
CA VAL A 78 -2.12 2.63 3.28
C VAL A 78 -3.12 2.33 4.38
N ASN A 79 -4.33 2.87 4.23
CA ASN A 79 -5.44 2.62 5.15
C ASN A 79 -6.67 2.17 4.38
N ILE A 80 -7.45 1.26 4.96
CA ILE A 80 -8.79 0.93 4.47
C ILE A 80 -9.75 1.99 5.00
N THR A 81 -10.51 2.64 4.12
CA THR A 81 -11.51 3.65 4.50
C THR A 81 -12.93 3.11 4.54
N ALA A 82 -13.23 2.06 3.77
CA ALA A 82 -14.53 1.39 3.74
C ALA A 82 -14.40 -0.05 3.23
N GLY A 83 -15.33 -0.92 3.61
CA GLY A 83 -15.33 -2.33 3.20
C GLY A 83 -14.16 -3.12 3.79
N GLY A 84 -13.65 -4.09 3.05
CA GLY A 84 -12.47 -4.89 3.45
C GLY A 84 -12.72 -6.40 3.40
N LEU A 85 -12.08 -7.13 4.33
CA LEU A 85 -12.21 -8.58 4.41
C LEU A 85 -13.64 -9.00 4.75
N GLY A 86 -14.12 -10.06 4.11
CA GLY A 86 -15.49 -10.57 4.23
C GLY A 86 -16.54 -9.74 3.49
N GLN A 87 -16.18 -8.56 2.98
CA GLN A 87 -17.06 -7.72 2.15
C GLN A 87 -16.72 -7.91 0.67
N PRO A 88 -17.67 -7.68 -0.26
CA PRO A 88 -17.43 -7.79 -1.69
C PRO A 88 -16.71 -6.56 -2.28
N PHE A 89 -16.50 -5.52 -1.48
CA PHE A 89 -15.84 -4.29 -1.90
C PHE A 89 -14.83 -3.81 -0.86
N VAL A 90 -13.87 -3.02 -1.32
CA VAL A 90 -12.90 -2.34 -0.47
C VAL A 90 -12.55 -0.97 -1.04
N ASN A 91 -12.42 0.02 -0.16
CA ASN A 91 -11.88 1.33 -0.47
C ASN A 91 -10.55 1.50 0.27
N LEU A 92 -9.49 1.72 -0.49
CA LEU A 92 -8.14 1.93 -0.01
C LEU A 92 -7.76 3.38 -0.18
N ARG A 93 -7.15 3.96 0.85
CA ARG A 93 -6.56 5.29 0.82
C ARG A 93 -5.06 5.16 1.03
N MET A 94 -4.31 5.44 -0.02
CA MET A 94 -2.85 5.45 -0.02
C MET A 94 -2.35 6.89 0.05
N LYS A 95 -1.36 7.14 0.90
CA LYS A 95 -0.78 8.46 1.13
C LYS A 95 0.72 8.40 0.91
N SER A 96 1.25 9.25 0.05
CA SER A 96 2.67 9.30 -0.25
C SER A 96 3.49 9.94 0.88
N GLU A 97 4.78 9.62 0.90
CA GLU A 97 5.77 10.42 1.60
C GLU A 97 5.90 11.81 0.96
N ARG A 98 6.33 12.80 1.75
CA ARG A 98 6.48 14.19 1.26
C ARG A 98 7.64 14.23 0.27
N GLY A 99 7.39 14.77 -0.93
CA GLY A 99 8.44 14.88 -1.96
C GLY A 99 8.74 13.57 -2.70
N SER A 100 8.09 12.46 -2.32
CA SER A 100 8.21 11.17 -3.02
C SER A 100 6.98 10.88 -3.87
N GLY A 101 7.15 9.98 -4.84
CA GLY A 101 6.07 9.41 -5.62
C GLY A 101 5.25 8.42 -4.80
N LEU A 102 4.28 7.79 -5.45
CA LEU A 102 3.50 6.71 -4.89
C LEU A 102 3.53 5.56 -5.89
N ASN A 103 3.86 4.35 -5.45
CA ASN A 103 3.83 3.18 -6.31
C ASN A 103 3.46 1.94 -5.49
N TYR A 104 2.18 1.63 -5.47
CA TYR A 104 1.66 0.47 -4.76
C TYR A 104 1.20 -0.59 -5.75
N SER A 105 1.60 -1.84 -5.53
CA SER A 105 0.92 -2.99 -6.12
C SER A 105 -0.19 -3.43 -5.18
N VAL A 106 -1.44 -3.33 -5.63
CA VAL A 106 -2.63 -3.75 -4.89
C VAL A 106 -3.11 -5.08 -5.46
N GLY A 107 -3.00 -6.15 -4.68
CA GLY A 107 -3.55 -7.48 -4.96
C GLY A 107 -4.77 -7.75 -4.08
N ILE A 108 -5.88 -8.17 -4.70
CA ILE A 108 -7.13 -8.52 -4.01
C ILE A 108 -7.43 -9.99 -4.26
N TYR A 109 -7.62 -10.73 -3.18
CA TYR A 109 -7.81 -12.17 -3.17
C TYR A 109 -9.23 -12.50 -2.73
N VAL A 110 -9.86 -13.43 -3.43
CA VAL A 110 -11.20 -13.94 -3.13
C VAL A 110 -11.15 -15.45 -2.99
N ASN A 111 -12.22 -16.04 -2.44
CA ASN A 111 -12.36 -17.49 -2.44
C ASN A 111 -12.47 -18.01 -3.89
N PRO A 112 -11.74 -19.06 -4.24
CA PRO A 112 -11.82 -19.65 -5.56
C PRO A 112 -13.15 -20.39 -5.71
N ASP A 113 -13.67 -20.42 -6.93
CA ASP A 113 -14.98 -21.03 -7.24
C ASP A 113 -14.94 -22.58 -7.27
N TYR A 114 -13.89 -23.22 -6.71
CA TYR A 114 -13.78 -24.69 -6.70
C TYR A 114 -14.80 -25.28 -5.72
N GLN A 115 -15.85 -25.89 -6.28
CA GLN A 115 -16.72 -26.85 -5.59
C GLN A 115 -15.96 -28.12 -5.25
#